data_AF-A0A534A3W4-F1
#
_entry.id   AF-A0A534A3W4-F1
#
_cell.length_a   1.000
_cell.length_b   1.000
_cell.length_c   1.000
_cell.angle_alpha   90.00
_cell.angle_beta   90.00
_cell.angle_gamma   90.00
#
_symmetry.space_group_name_H-M   'P 1'
#
loop_
_entity.id
_entity.type
_entity.pdbx_description
1 polymer ?
#
loop_
_entity_poly.entity_id
_entity_poly.type
_entity_poly.pdbx_seq_one_letter_code
_entity_poly.pdbx_strand_id
1 'polypeptide(L)'
;MPNFNLGDASHALIEAGSSAAPALKRMLSDARPAPAFSSQEYMEYKKYQYRVCDYALLFLEMIKGNKSKFRMPVSPAERDALIKSLTD
;
A
#
# COMPACT_ATOMS: atom_id res chain seq x y z
N MET A 1 -1.79 -6.30 3.89
CA MET A 1 -1.69 -7.71 3.49
C MET A 1 -1.14 -8.53 4.63
N PRO A 2 -1.89 -9.48 5.17
CA PRO A 2 -1.28 -10.58 5.91
C PRO A 2 -0.37 -11.36 4.94
N ASN A 3 0.88 -11.62 5.33
CA ASN A 3 1.90 -12.35 4.55
C ASN A 3 2.43 -11.65 3.28
N PHE A 4 2.54 -10.32 3.32
CA PHE A 4 3.15 -9.55 2.22
C PHE A 4 4.65 -9.86 2.09
N ASN A 5 5.03 -10.69 1.13
CA ASN A 5 6.43 -10.83 0.71
C ASN A 5 6.74 -9.67 -0.26
N LEU A 6 7.59 -8.74 0.19
CA LEU A 6 8.11 -7.68 -0.66
C LEU A 6 9.10 -8.28 -1.66
N GLY A 7 8.90 -8.03 -2.95
CA GLY A 7 9.92 -8.28 -3.96
C GLY A 7 10.99 -7.18 -3.98
N ASP A 8 12.06 -7.40 -4.74
CA ASP A 8 13.22 -6.48 -4.82
C ASP A 8 12.82 -5.05 -5.20
N ALA A 9 11.86 -4.88 -6.11
CA ALA A 9 11.36 -3.56 -6.49
C ALA A 9 10.72 -2.80 -5.32
N SER A 10 10.01 -3.52 -4.44
CA SER A 10 9.40 -2.95 -3.25
C SER A 10 10.46 -2.57 -2.21
N HIS A 11 11.53 -3.36 -2.09
CA HIS A 11 12.67 -3.03 -1.24
C HIS A 11 13.40 -1.77 -1.73
N ALA A 12 13.72 -1.70 -3.02
CA ALA A 12 14.36 -0.54 -3.64
C ALA A 12 13.51 0.74 -3.47
N LEU A 13 12.19 0.64 -3.60
CA LEU A 13 11.28 1.77 -3.39
C LEU A 13 11.29 2.27 -1.94
N ILE A 14 11.38 1.36 -0.97
CA ILE A 14 11.49 1.75 0.45
C ILE A 14 12.86 2.37 0.75
N GLU A 15 13.93 1.84 0.16
CA GLU A 15 15.29 2.37 0.29
C GLU A 15 15.43 3.77 -0.30
N ALA A 16 14.73 4.06 -1.41
CA ALA A 16 14.65 5.41 -1.97
C ALA A 16 14.02 6.43 -0.99
N GLY A 17 13.26 5.94 0.00
CA GLY A 17 12.84 6.69 1.16
C GLY A 17 12.05 7.96 0.83
N SER A 18 12.52 9.10 1.35
CA SER A 18 11.84 10.39 1.21
C SER A 18 11.68 10.84 -0.25
N SER A 19 12.56 10.41 -1.15
CA SER A 19 12.49 10.76 -2.58
C SER A 19 11.28 10.13 -3.30
N ALA A 20 10.79 8.98 -2.81
CA ALA A 20 9.61 8.31 -3.36
C ALA A 20 8.29 8.89 -2.81
N ALA A 21 8.32 9.56 -1.67
CA ALA A 21 7.13 10.02 -0.96
C ALA A 21 6.22 10.95 -1.79
N PRO A 22 6.71 11.94 -2.57
CA PRO A 22 5.84 12.77 -3.41
C PRO A 22 5.09 11.98 -4.48
N ALA A 23 5.74 10.99 -5.10
CA ALA A 23 5.09 10.13 -6.09
C ALA A 23 4.03 9.24 -5.44
N LEU A 24 4.34 8.63 -4.29
CA LEU A 24 3.40 7.80 -3.53
C LEU A 24 2.19 8.60 -3.04
N LYS A 25 2.39 9.84 -2.58
CA LYS A 25 1.28 10.73 -2.19
C LYS A 25 0.32 10.99 -3.36
N ARG A 26 0.80 11.18 -4.58
CA ARG A 26 -0.07 11.32 -5.76
C ARG A 26 -0.90 10.06 -6.02
N MET A 27 -0.31 8.88 -5.79
CA MET A 27 -0.98 7.60 -5.95
C MET A 27 -2.08 7.34 -4.91
N LEU A 28 -2.15 8.10 -3.82
CA LEU A 28 -3.25 7.99 -2.84
C LEU A 28 -4.63 8.31 -3.46
N SER A 29 -4.66 9.04 -4.58
CA SER A 29 -5.89 9.32 -5.34
C SER A 29 -6.28 8.22 -6.34
N ASP A 30 -5.42 7.22 -6.56
CA ASP A 30 -5.65 6.15 -7.54
C ASP A 30 -6.44 4.99 -6.91
N ALA A 31 -7.76 5.01 -7.09
CA ALA A 31 -8.66 3.99 -6.58
C ALA A 31 -8.81 2.77 -7.50
N ARG A 32 -8.02 2.67 -8.59
CA ARG A 32 -8.11 1.51 -9.48
C ARG A 32 -7.73 0.22 -8.72
N PRO A 33 -8.34 -0.92 -9.08
CA PRO A 33 -7.91 -2.23 -8.59
C PRO A 33 -6.41 -2.41 -8.80
N ALA A 34 -5.71 -2.92 -7.78
CA ALA A 34 -4.32 -3.30 -7.96
C ALA A 34 -4.25 -4.50 -8.93
N PRO A 35 -3.28 -4.52 -9.86
CA PRO A 35 -3.14 -5.64 -10.77
C PRO A 35 -2.77 -6.90 -9.99
N ALA A 36 -3.44 -8.01 -10.32
CA ALA A 36 -3.14 -9.33 -9.80
C ALA A 36 -2.52 -10.15 -10.92
N PHE A 37 -1.26 -10.55 -10.77
CA PHE A 37 -0.50 -11.27 -11.79
C PHE A 37 -0.41 -12.77 -11.50
N SER A 38 -0.70 -13.17 -10.26
CA SER A 38 -0.76 -14.58 -9.83
C SER A 38 -2.13 -14.97 -9.25
N SER A 39 -2.39 -16.28 -9.20
CA SER A 39 -3.60 -16.84 -8.59
C SER A 39 -3.69 -16.52 -7.08
N GLN A 40 -2.55 -16.44 -6.39
CA GLN A 40 -2.48 -16.04 -4.98
C GLN A 40 -2.88 -14.58 -4.80
N GLU A 41 -2.29 -13.66 -5.58
CA GLU A 41 -2.63 -12.23 -5.55
C GLU A 41 -4.10 -12.00 -5.93
N TYR A 42 -4.64 -12.79 -6.86
CA TYR A 42 -6.04 -12.70 -7.23
C TYR A 42 -6.98 -13.11 -6.09
N MET A 43 -6.63 -14.15 -5.32
CA MET A 43 -7.39 -14.56 -4.14
C MET A 43 -7.32 -13.51 -3.02
N GLU A 44 -6.15 -12.91 -2.80
CA GLU A 44 -6.01 -11.79 -1.87
C GLU A 44 -6.81 -10.56 -2.32
N TYR A 45 -6.78 -10.23 -3.61
CA TYR A 45 -7.60 -9.18 -4.20
C TYR A 45 -9.09 -9.46 -3.98
N LYS A 46 -9.56 -10.68 -4.25
CA LYS A 46 -10.97 -11.06 -4.02
C LYS A 46 -11.37 -10.87 -2.57
N LYS A 47 -10.49 -11.20 -1.63
CA LYS A 47 -10.75 -11.12 -0.19
C LYS A 47 -10.69 -9.70 0.37
N TYR A 48 -9.71 -8.90 -0.06
CA TYR A 48 -9.39 -7.62 0.57
C TYR A 48 -9.66 -6.39 -0.31
N GLN A 49 -9.91 -6.61 -1.60
CA GLN A 49 -10.21 -5.57 -2.61
C GLN A 49 -9.13 -4.47 -2.63
N TYR A 50 -7.85 -4.86 -2.64
CA TYR A 50 -6.74 -3.91 -2.63
C TYR A 50 -6.69 -3.06 -3.91
N ARG A 51 -6.48 -1.76 -3.73
CA ARG A 51 -6.36 -0.74 -4.79
C ARG A 51 -4.96 -0.16 -4.81
N VAL A 52 -4.61 0.54 -5.88
CA VAL A 52 -3.30 1.21 -6.01
C VAL A 52 -3.01 2.14 -4.82
N CYS A 53 -4.00 2.92 -4.37
CA CYS A 53 -3.87 3.81 -3.21
C CYS A 53 -3.56 3.05 -1.89
N ASP A 54 -4.05 1.81 -1.73
CA ASP A 54 -3.78 1.01 -0.54
C ASP A 54 -2.30 0.58 -0.49
N TYR A 55 -1.68 0.29 -1.63
CA TYR A 55 -0.23 0.02 -1.70
C TYR A 55 0.59 1.29 -1.45
N ALA A 56 0.15 2.43 -1.97
CA ALA A 56 0.80 3.72 -1.71
C ALA A 56 0.79 4.05 -0.20
N LEU A 57 -0.34 3.82 0.49
CA LEU A 57 -0.44 3.93 1.94
C LEU A 57 0.58 3.01 2.64
N LEU A 58 0.65 1.73 2.24
CA LEU A 58 1.61 0.78 2.81
C LEU A 58 3.04 1.30 2.69
N PHE A 59 3.46 1.70 1.50
CA PHE A 59 4.84 2.15 1.27
C PHE A 59 5.17 3.44 2.00
N LEU A 60 4.23 4.39 2.10
CA LEU A 60 4.42 5.60 2.91
C LEU A 60 4.66 5.26 4.39
N GLU A 61 3.91 4.31 4.96
CA GLU A 61 4.13 3.86 6.34
C GLU A 61 5.44 3.09 6.51
N MET A 62 5.85 2.31 5.51
CA MET A 62 7.14 1.61 5.54
C MET A 62 8.33 2.59 5.45
N ILE A 63 8.22 3.64 4.63
CA ILE A 63 9.24 4.70 4.50
C ILE A 63 9.36 5.52 5.79
N LYS A 64 8.25 5.74 6.51
CA LYS A 64 8.25 6.39 7.84
C LYS A 64 8.94 5.56 8.93
N GLY A 65 9.39 4.34 8.63
CA GLY A 65 10.02 3.44 9.61
C GLY A 65 9.01 2.62 10.43
N ASN A 66 7.72 2.65 10.10
CA ASN A 66 6.69 1.89 10.81
C ASN A 66 6.59 0.42 10.39
N LYS A 67 7.64 -0.15 9.76
CA LYS A 67 7.64 -1.52 9.19
C LYS A 67 7.12 -2.60 10.15
N SER A 68 7.43 -2.50 11.45
CA SER A 68 7.03 -3.49 12.47
C SER A 68 5.70 -3.17 13.16
N LYS A 69 5.21 -1.93 13.04
CA LYS A 69 4.03 -1.43 13.77
C LYS A 69 2.81 -1.29 12.87
N PHE A 70 3.00 -0.98 11.60
CA PHE A 70 1.89 -0.75 10.68
C PHE A 70 1.30 -2.08 10.21
N ARG A 71 0.02 -2.27 10.53
CA ARG A 71 -0.81 -3.39 10.08
C ARG A 71 -1.85 -2.81 9.14
N MET A 72 -1.80 -3.20 7.87
CA MET A 72 -2.79 -2.75 6.89
C MET A 72 -4.20 -3.20 7.32
N PRO A 73 -5.16 -2.27 7.49
CA PRO A 73 -6.53 -2.63 7.79
C PRO A 73 -7.16 -3.52 6.72
N VAL A 74 -8.01 -4.46 7.15
CA VAL A 74 -8.70 -5.42 6.28
C VAL A 74 -9.86 -4.75 5.54
N SER A 75 -10.58 -3.85 6.21
CA SER A 75 -11.71 -3.13 5.64
C SER A 75 -11.25 -2.03 4.70
N PRO A 76 -11.85 -1.90 3.49
CA PRO A 76 -11.64 -0.74 2.63
C PRO A 76 -11.94 0.59 3.32
N ALA A 77 -13.00 0.66 4.13
CA ALA A 77 -13.41 1.90 4.80
C ALA A 77 -12.38 2.40 5.82
N GLU A 78 -11.72 1.49 6.54
CA GLU A 78 -10.64 1.84 7.47
C GLU A 78 -9.41 2.37 6.73
N ARG A 79 -9.11 1.80 5.55
CA ARG A 79 -8.03 2.30 4.69
C ARG A 79 -8.36 3.67 4.12
N ASP A 80 -9.60 3.87 3.67
CA ASP A 80 -10.06 5.17 3.16
C ASP A 80 -9.93 6.28 4.21
N ALA A 81 -10.26 5.99 5.47
CA ALA A 81 -10.08 6.94 6.58
C ALA A 81 -8.60 7.31 6.79
N LEU A 82 -7.70 6.33 6.74
CA LEU A 82 -6.25 6.57 6.83
C LEU A 82 -5.74 7.39 5.63
N ILE A 83 -6.16 7.04 4.41
CA ILE A 83 -5.77 7.75 3.20
C ILE A 83 -6.20 9.21 3.29
N LYS A 84 -7.44 9.46 3.71
CA LYS A 84 -7.97 10.82 3.87
C LYS A 84 -7.12 11.66 4.84
N SER A 85 -6.69 11.09 5.96
CA SER A 85 -5.82 11.77 6.94
C SER A 85 -4.42 12.13 6.42
N LEU A 86 -4.01 11.60 5.26
CA LEU A 86 -2.72 11.89 4.63
C LEU A 86 -2.83 12.86 3.44
N THR A 87 -4.06 13.13 2.99
CA THR A 87 -4.37 14.02 1.87
C THR A 87 -4.97 15.35 2.31
N ASP A 88 -5.58 15.40 3.49
CA ASP A 88 -6.01 16.62 4.19
C ASP A 88 -4.83 17.29 4.92
#